data_AF-A0A1Y2T1H9-F1
#
_entry.id   AF-A0A1Y2T1H9-F1
#
_cell.length_a   1.000
_cell.length_b   1.000
_cell.length_c   1.000
_cell.angle_alpha   90.00
_cell.angle_beta   90.00
_cell.angle_gamma   90.00
#
_symmetry.space_group_name_H-M   'P 1'
#
loop_
_entity.id
_entity.type
_entity.pdbx_description
1 polymer ?
#
loop_
_entity_poly.entity_id
_entity_poly.type
_entity_poly.pdbx_seq_one_letter_code
_entity_poly.pdbx_strand_id
1 'polypeptide(L)' 'MTMAPLSDNPEDARPHFRRLRELRDQMQALGLEGINLEHLSMGMSGDFEVAVEEGATLVRVGTAIFGPRDEHPGR' A
#
# COMPACT_ATOMS: atom_id res chain seq x y z
N MET A 1 -6.28 -0.05 -4.30
CA MET A 1 -5.55 -0.11 -3.01
C MET A 1 -5.12 -1.54 -2.75
N THR A 2 -4.06 -1.77 -1.96
CA THR A 2 -3.70 -3.12 -1.49
C THR A 2 -2.92 -3.08 -0.16
N MET A 3 -2.89 -4.22 0.53
CA MET A 3 -1.95 -4.55 1.60
C MET A 3 -1.21 -5.81 1.18
N ALA A 4 0.11 -5.81 1.27
CA ALA A 4 0.89 -7.00 1.02
C ALA A 4 0.70 -8.03 2.15
N PRO A 5 1.00 -9.31 1.91
CA PRO A 5 1.11 -10.30 2.98
C PRO A 5 2.06 -9.82 4.07
N LEU A 6 1.78 -10.20 5.32
CA LEU A 6 2.70 -9.94 6.42
C LEU A 6 4.00 -10.70 6.17
N SER A 7 5.11 -9.98 6.08
CA SER A 7 6.46 -10.51 5.96
C SER A 7 7.41 -9.66 6.81
N ASP A 8 8.49 -10.29 7.28
CA ASP A 8 9.61 -9.60 7.94
C ASP A 8 10.50 -8.86 6.94
N ASN A 9 10.43 -9.22 5.65
CA ASN A 9 11.18 -8.58 4.58
C ASN A 9 10.27 -7.64 3.76
N PRO A 10 10.48 -6.30 3.79
CA PRO A 10 9.69 -5.35 3.04
C PRO A 10 9.69 -5.59 1.52
N GLU A 11 10.76 -6.16 0.98
CA GLU A 11 10.89 -6.46 -0.45
C GLU A 11 9.88 -7.49 -0.94
N ASP A 12 9.37 -8.35 -0.06
CA ASP A 12 8.34 -9.34 -0.41
C ASP A 12 7.02 -8.65 -0.81
N ALA A 13 6.81 -7.39 -0.38
CA ALA A 13 5.67 -6.58 -0.77
C ALA A 13 5.78 -6.00 -2.19
N ARG A 14 7.00 -5.85 -2.73
CA ARG A 14 7.27 -5.23 -4.02
C ARG A 14 6.47 -5.82 -5.19
N PRO A 15 6.40 -7.15 -5.41
CA PRO A 15 5.61 -7.70 -6.52
C PRO A 15 4.12 -7.32 -6.42
N HIS A 16 3.57 -7.18 -5.22
CA HIS A 16 2.18 -6.80 -5.01
C HIS A 16 1.93 -5.31 -5.33
N PHE A 17 2.83 -4.43 -4.90
CA PHE A 17 2.72 -3.00 -5.18
C PHE A 17 2.95 -2.69 -6.66
N ARG A 18 3.94 -3.34 -7.29
CA ARG A 18 4.16 -3.26 -8.73
C ARG A 18 2.93 -3.68 -9.51
N ARG A 19 2.34 -4.83 -9.16
CA ARG A 19 1.14 -5.32 -9.84
C ARG A 19 -0.04 -4.36 -9.70
N LEU A 20 -0.21 -3.73 -8.54
CA LEU A 20 -1.25 -2.73 -8.35
C LEU A 20 -1.01 -1.50 -9.23
N ARG A 21 0.22 -0.99 -9.32
CA ARG A 21 0.57 0.13 -10.22
C ARG A 21 0.24 -0.22 -11.67
N GLU A 22 0.69 -1.38 -12.15
CA GLU A 22 0.43 -1.83 -13.52
C GLU A 22 -1.07 -1.92 -13.82
N LEU A 23 -1.86 -2.47 -12.91
CA LEU A 23 -3.32 -2.53 -13.05
C LEU A 23 -3.94 -1.14 -13.12
N ARG A 24 -3.48 -0.20 -12.27
CA ARG A 24 -3.91 1.19 -12.31
C ARG A 24 -3.60 1.82 -13.66
N ASP A 25 -2.37 1.68 -14.14
CA ASP A 25 -1.91 2.26 -15.41
C ASP A 25 -2.71 1.68 -16.59
N GLN A 26 -2.96 0.36 -16.59
CA GLN A 26 -3.79 -0.32 -17.59
C GLN A 26 -5.23 0.24 -17.60
N MET A 27 -5.82 0.43 -16.43
CA MET A 27 -7.18 0.98 -16.32
C MET A 27 -7.24 2.46 -16.75
N GLN A 28 -6.23 3.27 -16.41
CA GLN A 28 -6.16 4.65 -16.92
C GLN A 28 -6.06 4.69 -18.44
N ALA A 29 -5.29 3.79 -19.04
CA ALA A 29 -5.12 3.71 -20.49
C ALA A 29 -6.41 3.35 -21.25
N LEU A 30 -7.40 2.76 -20.58
CA LEU A 30 -8.72 2.50 -21.19
C LEU A 30 -9.55 3.77 -21.40
N GLY A 31 -9.19 4.89 -20.77
CA GLY A 31 -9.86 6.18 -20.97
C GLY A 31 -11.35 6.17 -20.62
N LEU A 32 -11.75 5.37 -19.64
CA LEU A 32 -13.15 5.21 -19.26
C LEU A 32 -13.71 6.50 -18.66
N GLU A 33 -14.82 6.98 -19.22
CA GLU A 33 -15.48 8.20 -18.75
C GLU A 33 -15.90 8.08 -17.28
N GLY A 34 -15.62 9.12 -16.49
CA GLY A 34 -15.95 9.16 -15.07
C GLY A 34 -15.02 8.34 -14.15
N ILE A 35 -14.01 7.66 -14.68
CA ILE A 35 -13.02 6.93 -13.88
C ILE A 35 -11.71 7.71 -13.78
N ASN A 36 -11.39 8.19 -12.58
CA ASN A 36 -10.09 8.76 -12.26
C ASN A 36 -9.38 7.89 -11.21
N LEU A 37 -8.25 7.29 -11.59
CA LEU A 37 -7.43 6.45 -10.71
C LEU A 37 -6.12 7.14 -10.34
N GLU A 38 -6.20 8.36 -9.85
CA GLU A 38 -5.03 9.17 -9.48
C GLU A 38 -4.18 8.50 -8.40
N HIS A 39 -4.83 7.89 -7.40
CA HIS A 39 -4.16 7.46 -6.18
C HIS A 39 -3.82 5.96 -6.14
N LEU A 40 -2.61 5.69 -5.65
CA LEU A 40 -2.16 4.35 -5.25
C LEU A 40 -2.05 4.29 -3.72
N SER A 41 -3.13 3.85 -3.07
CA SER A 41 -3.16 3.59 -1.62
C SER A 41 -2.59 2.21 -1.32
N MET A 42 -1.31 2.16 -0.95
CA MET A 42 -0.54 0.96 -0.63
C MET A 42 0.65 1.31 0.27
N GLY A 43 1.14 0.34 1.04
CA GLY A 43 2.15 0.58 2.08
C GLY A 43 1.53 0.83 3.47
N MET A 44 2.12 0.15 4.45
CA MET A 44 1.85 0.13 5.88
C MET A 44 3.17 0.36 6.64
N SER A 45 3.15 0.40 7.97
CA SER A 45 4.35 0.70 8.79
C SER A 45 5.61 -0.11 8.46
N GLY A 46 5.48 -1.35 7.97
CA GLY A 46 6.62 -2.23 7.68
C GLY A 46 7.10 -2.24 6.24
N ASP A 47 6.36 -1.64 5.30
CA ASP A 47 6.63 -1.78 3.86
C ASP A 47 6.39 -0.48 3.05
N PHE A 48 6.16 0.65 3.74
CA PHE A 48 5.83 1.92 3.06
C PHE A 48 6.96 2.47 2.19
N GLU A 49 8.23 2.20 2.51
CA GLU A 49 9.37 2.65 1.69
C GLU A 49 9.34 1.97 0.31
N VAL A 50 9.20 0.65 0.28
CA VAL A 50 9.01 -0.13 -0.96
C VAL A 50 7.74 0.30 -1.70
N ALA A 51 6.66 0.61 -0.96
CA ALA A 51 5.44 1.14 -1.57
C ALA A 51 5.67 2.47 -2.29
N VAL A 52 6.42 3.40 -1.68
CA VAL A 52 6.77 4.70 -2.28
C VAL A 52 7.61 4.50 -3.54
N GLU A 53 8.62 3.63 -3.51
CA GLU A 53 9.42 3.30 -4.69
C GLU A 53 8.60 2.73 -5.85
N GLU A 54 7.58 1.92 -5.54
CA GLU A 54 6.67 1.37 -6.56
C GLU A 54 5.52 2.34 -6.92
N GLY A 55 5.53 3.57 -6.41
CA GLY A 55 4.65 4.67 -6.85
C GLY A 55 3.44 4.94 -5.95
N ALA A 56 3.46 4.56 -4.67
CA ALA A 56 2.40 4.90 -3.74
C ALA A 56 2.23 6.42 -3.62
N THR A 57 0.98 6.88 -3.72
CA THR A 57 0.62 8.29 -3.46
C THR A 57 -0.04 8.47 -2.10
N LEU A 58 -0.40 7.36 -1.44
CA LEU A 58 -1.01 7.35 -0.13
C LEU A 58 -0.54 6.12 0.65
N VAL A 59 0.11 6.34 1.79
CA VAL A 59 0.58 5.28 2.70
C VAL A 59 -0.26 5.29 3.99
N ARG A 60 -0.38 4.15 4.66
CA ARG A 60 -1.20 3.98 5.87
C ARG A 60 -0.33 3.56 7.04
N VAL A 61 0.25 4.55 7.74
CA VAL A 61 1.22 4.30 8.81
C VAL A 61 0.52 4.34 10.17
N GLY A 62 0.66 3.26 10.94
CA GLY A 62 0.06 3.09 12.27
C GLY A 62 1.14 2.92 13.33
N THR A 63 1.61 1.68 13.54
CA THR A 63 2.63 1.32 14.53
C THR A 63 3.89 2.18 14.49
N ALA A 64 4.37 2.63 13.32
CA ALA A 64 5.55 3.47 13.27
C ALA A 64 5.30 4.92 13.77
N ILE A 65 4.04 5.37 13.81
CA ILE A 65 3.64 6.67 14.39
C ILE A 65 3.25 6.51 15.86
N PHE A 66 2.43 5.51 16.18
CA PHE A 66 1.76 5.39 17.48
C PHE A 66 2.36 4.32 18.41
N GLY A 67 3.31 3.52 17.94
CA GLY A 67 3.84 2.37 18.68
C GLY A 67 2.94 1.13 18.61
N PRO A 68 3.31 0.04 19.30
CA PRO A 68 2.49 -1.16 19.41
C PRO A 68 1.15 -0.86 20.11
N ARG A 69 0.14 -1.69 19.86
CA ARG A 69 -1.12 -1.59 20.59
C ARG A 69 -0.91 -2.05 22.03
N ASP A 70 -1.38 -1.25 22.98
CA ASP A 70 -1.48 -1.68 24.37
C ASP A 70 -2.44 -2.87 24.49
N GLU A 71 -2.04 -3.90 25.23
CA GLU A 71 -2.97 -4.94 25.66
C GLU A 71 -3.93 -4.34 26.69
N HIS A 72 -5.17 -4.08 26.26
CA HIS A 72 -6.22 -3.68 27.18
C HIS A 72 -6.72 -4.95 27.89
N PRO A 73 -6.68 -5.03 29.24
CA PRO A 73 -7.18 -6.19 29.95
C PRO A 73 -8.70 -6.28 29.73
N GLY A 74 -9.13 -7.22 28.88
CA GLY A 74 -10.54 -7.41 28.50
C GLY A 74 -10.79 -7.75 27.04
N ARG A 75 -9.75 -7.93 26.21
CA ARG A 75 -9.87 -8.44 24.84
C ARG A 75 -9.13 -9.76 24.67
#